data_AF-A0A1E3VSM4-F1
#
_entry.id   AF-A0A1E3VSM4-F1
#
_cell.length_a   1.000
_cell.length_b   1.000
_cell.length_c   1.000
_cell.angle_alpha   90.00
_cell.angle_beta   90.00
_cell.angle_gamma   90.00
#
_symmetry.space_group_name_H-M   'P 1'
#
loop_
_entity.id
_entity.type
_entity.pdbx_description
1 polymer ?
#
loop_
_entity_poly.entity_id
_entity_poly.type
_entity_poly.pdbx_seq_one_letter_code
_entity_poly.pdbx_strand_id
1 'polypeptide(L)'
;MTAGFGLEKLGLLAQRFPRITLLIVAALTIPLAFAAAKVEFSSDIREIFRSGTEDFRNLQMVEKQYPQTGEDVLLLVQAPDLFSRENLEHLRDLHLNLHFVEGVKHVTSMFSAHDAPDASGNAEAVFPMELDGVDLPSCVTRCWRIPLCQKNSCRRTPRPRCSLSRSSRGPRSTIFALSRMICGR
;
A
#
# COMPACT_ATOMS: atom_id res chain seq x y z
N MET A 1 30.75 52.36 -19.55
CA MET A 1 29.68 52.29 -20.57
C MET A 1 28.75 51.17 -20.18
N THR A 2 27.75 51.46 -19.36
CA THR A 2 26.75 50.47 -18.97
C THR A 2 25.80 50.31 -20.14
N ALA A 3 25.64 49.08 -20.63
CA ALA A 3 24.58 48.74 -21.57
C ALA A 3 23.22 48.94 -20.87
N GLY A 4 22.75 50.18 -20.85
CA GLY A 4 21.41 50.52 -20.41
C GLY A 4 20.45 49.97 -21.44
N PHE A 5 19.81 48.85 -21.15
CA PHE A 5 18.83 48.17 -22.01
C PHE A 5 17.53 48.99 -22.23
N GLY A 6 17.58 50.33 -22.13
CA GLY A 6 16.40 51.19 -22.16
C GLY A 6 15.47 51.00 -20.95
N LEU A 7 15.91 50.27 -19.92
CA LEU A 7 15.16 50.03 -18.68
C LEU A 7 14.94 51.33 -17.91
N GLU A 8 15.84 52.30 -18.01
CA GLU A 8 15.64 53.64 -17.45
C GLU A 8 14.37 54.33 -17.99
N LYS A 9 13.98 54.09 -19.25
CA LYS A 9 12.76 54.67 -19.83
C LYS A 9 11.50 53.99 -19.31
N LEU A 10 11.54 52.68 -19.06
CA LEU A 10 10.44 51.93 -18.45
C LEU A 10 10.19 52.37 -17.00
N GLY A 11 11.26 52.60 -16.23
CA GLY A 11 11.17 53.14 -14.87
C GLY A 11 10.59 54.56 -14.84
N LEU A 12 11.05 55.44 -15.72
CA LEU A 12 10.51 56.80 -15.85
C LEU A 12 9.02 56.83 -16.26
N LEU A 13 8.60 55.91 -17.14
CA LEU A 13 7.20 55.77 -17.54
C LEU A 13 6.33 55.27 -16.36
N ALA A 14 6.84 54.30 -15.60
CA ALA A 14 6.18 53.78 -14.41
C ALA A 14 5.95 54.85 -13.34
N GLN A 15 6.91 55.78 -13.18
CA GLN A 15 6.85 56.86 -12.22
C GLN A 15 5.96 58.03 -12.66
N ARG A 16 5.80 58.25 -13.97
CA ARG A 16 4.91 59.29 -14.51
C ARG A 16 3.43 58.92 -14.40
N PHE A 17 3.09 57.62 -14.45
CA PHE A 17 1.70 57.12 -14.35
C PHE A 17 1.53 56.05 -13.25
N PRO A 18 1.74 56.39 -11.97
CA PRO A 18 1.81 55.42 -10.86
C PRO A 18 0.51 54.63 -10.65
N ARG A 19 -0.66 55.21 -10.98
CA ARG A 19 -1.95 54.53 -10.84
C ARG A 19 -2.14 53.43 -11.88
N ILE A 20 -1.66 53.64 -13.11
CA ILE A 20 -1.78 52.67 -14.21
C ILE A 20 -0.85 51.49 -13.95
N THR A 21 0.39 51.76 -13.51
CA THR A 21 1.33 50.70 -13.12
C THR A 21 0.83 49.88 -11.95
N LEU A 22 0.25 50.51 -10.92
CA LEU A 22 -0.37 49.78 -9.81
C LEU A 22 -1.53 48.88 -10.28
N LEU A 23 -2.38 49.36 -11.19
CA LEU A 23 -3.46 48.55 -11.76
C LEU A 23 -2.92 47.35 -12.55
N ILE A 24 -1.88 47.54 -13.37
CA ILE A 24 -1.27 46.45 -14.14
C ILE A 24 -0.66 45.40 -13.20
N VAL A 25 0.09 45.84 -12.18
CA VAL A 25 0.65 44.94 -11.18
C VAL A 25 -0.45 44.20 -10.43
N ALA A 26 -1.50 44.89 -9.98
CA ALA A 26 -2.62 44.25 -9.30
C ALA A 26 -3.35 43.25 -10.23
N ALA A 27 -3.58 43.61 -11.48
CA ALA A 27 -4.23 42.76 -12.47
C ALA A 27 -3.42 41.49 -12.80
N LEU A 28 -2.09 41.52 -12.68
CA LEU A 28 -1.24 40.34 -12.78
C LEU A 28 -1.18 39.57 -11.45
N THR A 29 -1.02 40.26 -10.33
CA THR A 29 -0.75 39.62 -9.04
C THR A 29 -1.99 38.92 -8.47
N ILE A 30 -3.17 39.51 -8.61
CA ILE A 30 -4.43 38.93 -8.10
C ILE A 30 -4.74 37.55 -8.72
N PRO A 31 -4.76 37.38 -10.06
CA PRO A 31 -5.02 36.06 -10.64
C PRO A 31 -3.89 35.06 -10.36
N LEU A 32 -2.63 35.50 -10.31
CA LEU A 32 -1.51 34.62 -9.94
C LEU A 32 -1.62 34.16 -8.48
N ALA A 33 -2.00 35.05 -7.56
CA ALA A 33 -2.24 34.69 -6.16
C ALA A 33 -3.41 33.71 -6.03
N PHE A 34 -4.48 33.91 -6.81
CA PHE A 34 -5.61 32.97 -6.84
C PHE A 34 -5.23 31.61 -7.42
N ALA A 35 -4.41 31.58 -8.47
CA ALA A 35 -3.90 30.34 -9.06
C ALA A 35 -2.96 29.61 -8.09
N ALA A 36 -2.08 30.34 -7.40
CA ALA A 36 -1.19 29.78 -6.38
C ALA A 36 -1.97 29.18 -5.19
N ALA A 37 -3.08 29.81 -4.79
CA ALA A 37 -3.95 29.30 -3.73
C ALA A 37 -4.69 28.00 -4.12
N LYS A 38 -4.75 27.64 -5.41
CA LYS A 38 -5.36 26.41 -5.91
C LYS A 38 -4.37 25.27 -6.15
N VAL A 39 -3.11 25.44 -5.78
CA VAL A 39 -2.11 24.37 -5.92
C VAL A 39 -2.37 23.30 -4.85
N GLU A 40 -2.79 22.11 -5.28
CA GLU A 40 -2.97 20.95 -4.41
C GLU A 40 -1.68 20.14 -4.34
N PHE A 41 -1.31 19.71 -3.12
CA PHE A 41 -0.21 18.78 -2.91
C PHE A 41 -0.79 17.37 -2.81
N SER A 42 -0.38 16.49 -3.73
CA SER A 42 -0.62 15.06 -3.57
C SER A 42 0.34 14.52 -2.51
N SER A 43 -0.19 13.83 -1.51
CA SER A 43 0.60 13.18 -0.45
C SER A 43 1.12 11.80 -0.84
N ASP A 44 0.93 11.38 -2.10
CA ASP A 44 1.39 10.07 -2.56
C ASP A 44 2.85 10.14 -3.05
N ILE A 45 3.72 9.34 -2.42
CA ILE A 45 5.13 9.18 -2.81
C ILE A 45 5.25 8.74 -4.28
N ARG A 46 4.25 8.02 -4.81
CA ARG A 46 4.23 7.56 -6.20
C ARG A 46 4.10 8.69 -7.22
N GLU A 47 3.58 9.84 -6.81
CA GLU A 47 3.49 11.03 -7.65
C GLU A 47 4.89 11.52 -8.08
N ILE A 48 5.92 11.26 -7.26
CA ILE A 48 7.33 11.58 -7.57
C ILE A 48 7.84 10.76 -8.77
N PHE A 49 7.27 9.57 -9.02
CA PHE A 49 7.65 8.71 -10.14
C PHE A 49 6.84 8.97 -11.42
N ARG A 50 6.01 10.01 -11.44
CA ARG A 50 5.19 10.39 -12.60
C ARG A 50 6.10 10.73 -13.79
N SER A 51 6.14 9.81 -14.75
CA SER A 51 6.95 9.94 -15.97
C SER A 51 6.16 9.50 -17.20
N GLY A 52 6.53 10.00 -18.38
CA GLY A 52 5.89 9.61 -19.65
C GLY A 52 6.26 8.21 -20.15
N THR A 53 6.78 7.35 -19.28
CA THR A 53 7.27 6.01 -19.63
C THR A 53 6.13 5.00 -19.75
N GLU A 54 6.37 3.90 -20.47
CA GLU A 54 5.39 2.82 -20.60
C GLU A 54 5.10 2.14 -19.26
N ASP A 55 6.12 1.97 -18.42
CA ASP A 55 5.98 1.38 -17.08
C ASP A 55 5.01 2.18 -16.20
N PHE A 56 5.07 3.51 -16.24
CA PHE A 56 4.14 4.36 -15.49
C PHE A 56 2.71 4.29 -16.01
N ARG A 57 2.52 4.01 -17.32
CA ARG A 57 1.18 3.79 -17.89
C ARG A 57 0.59 2.45 -17.42
N ASN A 58 1.42 1.42 -17.33
CA ASN A 58 1.02 0.11 -16.82
C ASN A 58 0.67 0.19 -15.33
N LEU A 59 1.49 0.89 -14.53
CA LEU A 59 1.18 1.18 -13.13
C LEU A 59 -0.18 1.86 -12.98
N GLN A 60 -0.43 2.94 -13.74
CA GLN A 60 -1.73 3.64 -13.71
C GLN A 60 -2.91 2.75 -14.13
N MET A 61 -2.70 1.82 -15.07
CA MET A 61 -3.72 0.86 -15.47
C MET A 61 -4.07 -0.08 -14.31
N VAL A 62 -3.05 -0.62 -13.64
CA VAL A 62 -3.23 -1.50 -12.47
C VAL A 62 -3.88 -0.75 -11.32
N GLU A 63 -3.46 0.48 -11.02
CA GLU A 63 -4.04 1.30 -9.95
C GLU A 63 -5.50 1.66 -10.23
N LYS A 64 -5.89 1.91 -11.49
CA LYS A 64 -7.31 2.10 -11.85
C LYS A 64 -8.16 0.85 -11.65
N GLN A 65 -7.59 -0.33 -11.90
CA GLN A 65 -8.30 -1.60 -11.74
C GLN A 65 -8.33 -2.07 -10.28
N TYR A 66 -7.29 -1.76 -9.53
CA TYR A 66 -7.07 -2.16 -8.14
C TYR A 66 -6.72 -0.94 -7.29
N PRO A 67 -7.68 -0.03 -7.04
CA PRO A 67 -7.45 1.13 -6.18
C PRO A 67 -6.98 0.62 -4.82
N GLN A 68 -5.69 0.77 -4.53
CA GLN A 68 -5.10 0.32 -3.28
C GLN A 68 -5.71 1.16 -2.16
N THR A 69 -6.17 0.51 -1.08
CA THR A 69 -6.40 1.17 0.19
C THR A 69 -5.03 1.58 0.73
N GLY A 70 -4.63 2.82 0.50
CA GLY A 70 -3.29 3.33 0.82
C GLY A 70 -2.91 3.31 2.31
N GLU A 71 -3.76 2.79 3.19
CA GLU A 71 -3.60 2.82 4.64
C GLU A 71 -4.10 1.52 5.28
N ASP A 72 -3.49 0.39 4.91
CA ASP A 72 -3.75 -0.88 5.58
C ASP A 72 -2.98 -0.93 6.91
N VAL A 73 -3.69 -0.96 8.03
CA VAL A 73 -3.10 -1.16 9.36
C VAL A 73 -3.07 -2.66 9.69
N LEU A 74 -1.87 -3.23 9.86
CA LEU A 74 -1.70 -4.62 10.24
C LEU A 74 -1.61 -4.76 11.77
N LEU A 75 -2.59 -5.46 12.37
CA LEU A 75 -2.60 -5.77 13.80
C LEU A 75 -2.05 -7.18 14.04
N LEU A 76 -1.01 -7.30 14.88
CA LEU A 76 -0.48 -8.59 15.34
C LEU A 76 -0.98 -8.87 16.75
N VAL A 77 -1.89 -9.83 16.88
CA VAL A 77 -2.41 -10.28 18.19
C VAL A 77 -1.65 -11.51 18.65
N GLN A 78 -1.17 -11.51 19.90
CA GLN A 78 -0.41 -12.60 20.50
C GLN A 78 -1.06 -13.03 21.81
N ALA A 79 -1.24 -14.34 21.99
CA ALA A 79 -1.72 -14.96 23.22
C ALA A 79 -0.99 -16.31 23.44
N PRO A 80 -0.88 -16.81 24.69
CA PRO A 80 -0.28 -18.12 24.96
C PRO A 80 -1.01 -19.28 24.25
N ASP A 81 -2.35 -19.21 24.18
CA ASP A 81 -3.19 -20.13 23.42
C ASP A 81 -4.25 -19.38 22.61
N LEU A 82 -3.86 -18.90 21.42
CA LEU A 82 -4.71 -18.09 20.54
C LEU A 82 -5.96 -18.83 20.04
N PHE A 83 -5.91 -20.16 19.96
CA PHE A 83 -6.99 -20.98 19.43
C PHE A 83 -7.89 -21.56 20.52
N SER A 84 -7.78 -21.07 21.75
CA SER A 84 -8.81 -21.32 22.77
C SER A 84 -10.09 -20.59 22.40
N ARG A 85 -11.23 -21.17 22.81
CA ARG A 85 -12.58 -20.63 22.56
C ARG A 85 -12.71 -19.17 23.00
N GLU A 86 -12.34 -18.89 24.24
CA GLU A 86 -12.44 -17.55 24.83
C GLU A 86 -11.60 -16.52 24.05
N ASN A 87 -10.36 -16.88 23.66
CA ASN A 87 -9.51 -15.98 22.89
C ASN A 87 -10.02 -15.77 21.45
N LEU A 88 -10.64 -16.77 20.82
CA LEU A 88 -11.27 -16.62 19.51
C LEU A 88 -12.51 -15.73 19.58
N GLU A 89 -13.31 -15.83 20.65
CA GLU A 89 -14.44 -14.94 20.90
C GLU A 89 -13.96 -13.49 21.06
N HIS A 90 -12.93 -13.24 21.88
CA HIS A 90 -12.33 -11.91 22.01
C HIS A 90 -11.76 -11.36 20.69
N LEU A 91 -11.11 -12.20 19.89
CA LEU A 91 -10.58 -11.78 18.59
C LEU A 91 -11.71 -11.44 17.61
N ARG A 92 -12.83 -12.17 17.69
CA ARG A 92 -14.02 -11.90 16.89
C ARG A 92 -14.70 -10.62 17.32
N ASP A 93 -14.82 -10.38 18.62
CA ASP A 93 -15.33 -9.13 19.16
C ASP A 93 -14.46 -7.96 18.71
N LEU A 94 -13.14 -8.10 18.76
CA LEU A 94 -12.22 -7.09 18.21
C LEU A 94 -12.46 -6.85 16.72
N HIS A 95 -12.61 -7.90 15.91
CA HIS A 95 -12.90 -7.79 14.48
C HIS A 95 -14.20 -7.02 14.23
N LEU A 96 -15.28 -7.34 14.97
CA LEU A 96 -16.57 -6.67 14.85
C LEU A 96 -16.51 -5.22 15.34
N ASN A 97 -15.85 -4.97 16.47
CA ASN A 97 -15.69 -3.63 17.03
C ASN A 97 -14.93 -2.71 16.09
N LEU A 98 -13.90 -3.20 15.40
CA LEU A 98 -13.14 -2.42 14.41
C LEU A 98 -14.00 -1.98 13.22
N HIS A 99 -15.04 -2.74 12.84
CA HIS A 99 -15.97 -2.30 11.78
C HIS A 99 -16.84 -1.11 12.21
N PHE A 100 -17.00 -0.85 13.51
CA PHE A 100 -17.78 0.28 14.02
C PHE A 100 -16.94 1.54 14.30
N VAL A 101 -15.61 1.45 14.18
CA VAL A 101 -14.73 2.60 14.40
C VAL A 101 -14.82 3.55 13.20
N GLU A 102 -15.05 4.83 13.47
CA GLU A 102 -15.08 5.87 12.43
C GLU A 102 -13.75 5.91 11.66
N GLY A 103 -13.83 5.87 10.33
CA GLY A 103 -12.67 5.87 9.44
C GLY A 103 -12.23 4.48 8.96
N VAL A 104 -12.72 3.39 9.57
CA VAL A 104 -12.45 2.03 9.09
C VAL A 104 -13.42 1.67 7.97
N LYS A 105 -12.90 1.48 6.75
CA LYS A 105 -13.71 1.08 5.59
C LYS A 105 -13.94 -0.43 5.50
N HIS A 106 -12.92 -1.21 5.87
CA HIS A 106 -12.95 -2.66 5.75
C HIS A 106 -11.99 -3.27 6.75
N VAL A 107 -12.42 -4.35 7.40
CA VAL A 107 -11.57 -5.18 8.26
C VAL A 107 -11.52 -6.58 7.66
N THR A 108 -10.32 -7.05 7.34
CA THR A 108 -10.09 -8.44 6.89
C THR A 108 -9.34 -9.20 7.98
N SER A 109 -9.89 -10.34 8.41
CA SER A 109 -9.27 -11.23 9.41
C SER A 109 -9.50 -12.69 9.04
N MET A 110 -9.06 -13.62 9.90
CA MET A 110 -9.32 -15.06 9.76
C MET A 110 -10.82 -15.40 9.75
N PHE A 111 -11.66 -14.57 10.40
CA PHE A 111 -13.12 -14.73 10.41
C PHE A 111 -13.79 -14.33 9.10
N SER A 112 -13.09 -13.61 8.21
CA SER A 112 -13.55 -13.29 6.86
C SER A 112 -13.23 -14.41 5.86
N ALA A 113 -12.60 -15.51 6.31
CA ALA A 113 -12.26 -16.64 5.46
C ALA A 113 -13.48 -17.53 5.23
N HIS A 114 -13.74 -17.82 3.95
CA HIS A 114 -14.75 -18.77 3.51
C HIS A 114 -14.09 -19.99 2.85
N ASP A 115 -14.72 -21.15 2.99
CA ASP A 115 -14.35 -22.33 2.22
C ASP A 115 -14.62 -22.10 0.73
N ALA A 116 -13.97 -22.90 -0.11
CA ALA A 116 -14.23 -22.87 -1.55
C ALA A 116 -15.72 -23.16 -1.81
N PRO A 117 -16.34 -22.51 -2.82
CA PRO A 117 -17.75 -22.71 -3.12
C PRO A 117 -18.01 -24.18 -3.43
N ASP A 118 -19.05 -24.74 -2.80
CA ASP A 118 -19.50 -26.10 -3.04
C ASP A 118 -20.19 -26.26 -4.42
N ALA A 119 -20.61 -27.47 -4.77
CA ALA A 119 -21.31 -27.74 -6.03
C ALA A 119 -22.64 -26.97 -6.18
N SER A 120 -23.21 -26.47 -5.08
CA SER A 120 -24.38 -25.59 -5.06
C SER A 120 -24.04 -24.09 -5.07
N GLY A 121 -22.75 -23.73 -5.12
CA GLY A 121 -22.27 -22.36 -5.15
C GLY A 121 -22.16 -21.68 -3.79
N ASN A 122 -22.35 -22.42 -2.69
CA ASN A 122 -22.29 -21.87 -1.33
C ASN A 122 -20.87 -21.88 -0.80
N ALA A 123 -20.42 -20.75 -0.26
CA ALA A 123 -19.12 -20.59 0.38
C ALA A 123 -19.31 -20.43 1.90
N GLU A 124 -19.32 -21.55 2.62
CA GLU A 124 -19.53 -21.55 4.07
C GLU A 124 -18.36 -20.84 4.78
N ALA A 125 -18.66 -20.13 5.88
CA ALA A 125 -17.64 -19.50 6.69
C ALA A 125 -16.81 -20.57 7.43
N VAL A 126 -15.50 -20.41 7.47
CA VAL A 126 -14.59 -21.36 8.15
C VAL A 126 -14.85 -21.41 9.65
N PHE A 127 -15.17 -20.25 10.22
CA PHE A 127 -15.55 -20.09 11.62
C PHE A 127 -17.03 -19.71 11.71
N PRO A 128 -17.88 -20.55 12.32
CA PRO A 128 -19.30 -20.26 12.48
C PRO A 128 -19.56 -19.14 13.50
N MET A 129 -20.78 -18.59 13.48
CA MET A 129 -21.21 -17.51 14.39
C MET A 129 -21.31 -17.98 15.85
N GLU A 130 -21.65 -19.24 16.09
CA GLU A 130 -21.58 -19.85 17.41
C GLU A 130 -20.42 -20.83 17.42
N LEU A 131 -19.47 -20.65 18.34
CA LEU A 131 -18.37 -21.60 18.51
C LEU A 131 -18.78 -22.80 19.37
N ASP A 132 -19.95 -22.75 20.01
CA ASP A 132 -20.47 -23.77 20.92
C ASP A 132 -20.70 -25.10 20.21
N GLY A 133 -20.12 -26.18 20.76
CA GLY A 133 -20.25 -27.52 20.19
C GLY A 133 -19.47 -27.79 18.89
N VAL A 134 -18.67 -26.82 18.41
CA VAL A 134 -17.88 -26.96 17.18
C VAL A 134 -16.49 -27.51 17.48
N ASP A 135 -15.98 -28.39 16.62
CA ASP A 135 -14.61 -28.89 16.69
C ASP A 135 -13.61 -27.82 16.20
N LEU A 136 -13.11 -27.00 17.12
CA LEU A 136 -12.15 -25.92 16.84
C LEU A 136 -10.91 -26.40 16.04
N PRO A 137 -10.24 -27.51 16.38
CA PRO A 137 -9.12 -28.06 15.61
C PRO A 137 -9.40 -28.23 14.11
N SER A 138 -10.60 -28.69 13.76
CA SER A 138 -11.01 -28.87 12.36
C SER A 138 -11.13 -27.52 11.63
N CYS A 139 -11.68 -26.49 12.30
CA CYS A 139 -11.81 -25.14 11.74
C CYS A 139 -10.44 -24.50 11.50
N VAL A 140 -9.51 -24.69 12.43
CA VAL A 140 -8.12 -24.22 12.30
C VAL A 140 -7.45 -24.88 11.10
N THR A 141 -7.61 -26.20 10.95
CA THR A 141 -7.05 -26.94 9.80
C THR A 141 -7.65 -26.49 8.47
N ARG A 142 -8.96 -26.17 8.44
CA ARG A 142 -9.62 -25.59 7.26
C ARG A 142 -9.09 -24.19 6.95
N CYS A 143 -8.93 -23.33 7.96
CA CYS A 143 -8.35 -21.99 7.80
C CYS A 143 -6.96 -22.08 7.15
N TRP A 144 -6.10 -23.00 7.60
CA TRP A 144 -4.74 -23.18 7.04
C TRP A 144 -4.68 -23.51 5.55
N ARG A 145 -5.76 -24.03 4.97
CA ARG A 145 -5.85 -24.32 3.53
C ARG A 145 -6.11 -23.05 2.70
N ILE A 146 -6.59 -21.98 3.33
CA ILE A 146 -7.00 -20.75 2.65
C ILE A 146 -5.83 -19.75 2.62
N PRO A 147 -5.56 -19.11 1.46
CA PRO A 147 -4.44 -18.17 1.32
C PRO A 147 -4.47 -17.00 2.33
N LEU A 148 -5.66 -16.57 2.73
CA LEU A 148 -5.88 -15.52 3.72
C LEU A 148 -5.29 -15.86 5.09
N CYS A 149 -5.45 -17.10 5.57
CA CYS A 149 -4.88 -17.53 6.86
C CYS A 149 -3.40 -17.90 6.76
N GLN A 150 -2.94 -18.33 5.58
CA GLN A 150 -1.59 -18.83 5.38
C GLN A 150 -0.54 -17.71 5.31
N LYS A 151 -0.95 -16.49 4.94
CA LYS A 151 -0.04 -15.40 4.54
C LYS A 151 0.92 -14.94 5.65
N ASN A 152 0.58 -15.14 6.93
CA ASN A 152 1.36 -14.63 8.06
C ASN A 152 1.88 -15.69 9.04
N SER A 153 1.67 -16.99 8.78
CA SER A 153 2.44 -18.01 9.49
C SER A 153 3.83 -18.08 8.86
N CYS A 154 4.74 -17.23 9.33
CA CYS A 154 6.15 -17.58 9.28
C CYS A 154 6.27 -18.99 9.85
N ARG A 155 6.43 -19.97 8.96
CA ARG A 155 6.88 -21.31 9.35
C ARG A 155 8.07 -21.09 10.27
N ARG A 156 7.98 -21.57 11.50
CA ARG A 156 9.13 -21.95 12.30
C ARG A 156 9.84 -23.14 11.61
N THR A 157 10.22 -22.99 10.34
CA THR A 157 11.24 -23.85 9.78
C THR A 157 12.55 -23.37 10.40
N PRO A 158 13.36 -24.25 11.01
CA PRO A 158 14.71 -23.89 11.37
C PRO A 158 15.37 -23.46 10.05
N ARG A 159 15.74 -22.18 9.93
CA ARG A 159 16.56 -21.74 8.80
C ARG A 159 17.74 -22.70 8.74
N PRO A 160 17.99 -23.42 7.62
CA PRO A 160 19.25 -24.12 7.48
C PRO A 160 20.33 -23.05 7.63
N ARG A 161 21.31 -23.30 8.52
CA ARG A 161 22.46 -22.42 8.70
C ARG A 161 22.97 -22.04 7.32
N CYS A 162 22.88 -20.76 6.97
CA CYS A 162 23.67 -20.22 5.89
C CYS A 162 25.13 -20.35 6.31
N SER A 163 25.77 -21.46 5.98
CA SER A 163 27.22 -21.52 5.91
C SER A 163 27.61 -20.63 4.75
N LEU A 164 27.96 -19.37 5.04
CA LEU A 164 28.77 -18.57 4.14
C LEU A 164 30.09 -19.33 3.93
N SER A 165 30.17 -20.16 2.89
CA SER A 165 31.47 -20.61 2.40
C SER A 165 32.12 -19.39 1.72
N ARG A 166 33.09 -18.80 2.41
CA ARG A 166 33.92 -17.70 1.93
C ARG A 166 34.70 -18.20 0.70
N SER A 167 34.18 -17.96 -0.50
CA SER A 167 34.85 -18.28 -1.75
C SER A 167 35.91 -17.23 -2.04
N SER A 168 37.16 -17.53 -1.71
CA SER A 168 38.33 -16.80 -2.18
C SER A 168 38.81 -17.37 -3.50
N ARG A 169 39.13 -16.47 -4.45
CA ARG A 169 39.85 -16.64 -5.72
C ARG A 169 38.99 -16.88 -6.96
N GLY A 170 38.97 -15.88 -7.85
CA GLY A 170 38.81 -16.11 -9.30
C GLY A 170 40.14 -16.61 -9.91
N PRO A 171 40.38 -16.40 -11.21
CA PRO A 171 39.45 -16.30 -12.34
C PRO A 171 39.74 -17.41 -13.36
N ARG A 172 38.73 -18.04 -13.97
CA ARG A 172 38.79 -18.67 -15.30
C ARG A 172 37.46 -19.30 -15.66
N SER A 173 36.92 -18.82 -16.78
CA SER A 173 36.18 -19.59 -17.80
C SER A 173 34.90 -20.35 -17.43
N THR A 174 33.83 -19.92 -18.11
CA THR A 174 32.75 -20.72 -18.73
C THR A 174 31.61 -21.29 -17.88
N ILE A 175 30.39 -20.91 -18.31
CA ILE A 175 29.11 -21.63 -18.26
C ILE A 175 28.41 -21.63 -16.90
N PHE A 176 27.61 -20.58 -16.65
CA PHE A 176 26.53 -20.63 -15.67
C PHE A 176 25.35 -21.42 -16.27
N ALA A 177 25.28 -22.70 -15.93
CA ALA A 177 24.10 -23.52 -16.11
C ALA A 177 23.01 -23.03 -15.12
N LEU A 178 21.96 -22.44 -15.68
CA LEU A 178 20.75 -22.06 -14.97
C LEU A 178 19.94 -23.34 -14.66
N SER A 179 20.30 -24.05 -13.60
CA SER A 179 19.48 -25.18 -13.13
C SER A 179 18.35 -24.65 -12.25
N ARG A 180 17.18 -24.50 -12.88
CA ARG A 180 15.86 -24.46 -12.21
C ARG A 180 15.74 -25.70 -11.33
N MET A 181 15.83 -25.54 -10.01
CA MET A 181 15.31 -26.55 -9.09
C MET A 181 13.90 -26.14 -8.67
N ILE A 182 12.96 -26.72 -9.40
CA ILE A 182 11.56 -26.92 -9.03
C ILE A 182 11.56 -27.74 -7.74
N CYS A 183 11.03 -27.18 -6.65
CA CYS A 183 10.72 -27.96 -5.45
C CYS A 183 9.20 -28.11 -5.39
N GLY A 184 8.74 -29.29 -5.76
CA GLY A 184 7.36 -29.73 -5.63
C GLY A 184 7.17 -30.69 -4.46
N ARG A 185 5.91 -30.77 -4.04
CA ARG A 185 5.28 -31.59 -2.98
C ARG A 185 5.58 -31.24 -1.53
#